data_AF-A0A9W8A1H7-F1
#
_entry.id   AF-A0A9W8A1H7-F1
#
_cell.length_a   1.000
_cell.length_b   1.000
_cell.length_c   1.000
_cell.angle_alpha   90.00
_cell.angle_beta   90.00
_cell.angle_gamma   90.00
#
_symmetry.space_group_name_H-M   'P 1'
#
loop_
_entity.id
_entity.type
_entity.pdbx_description
1 polymer ?
#
loop_
_entity_poly.entity_id
_entity_poly.type
_entity_poly.pdbx_seq_one_letter_code
_entity_poly.pdbx_strand_id
1 'polypeptide(L)'
;MDHDPSRKGIPELVTKQLNGHARQVYRGEVVFRDQTLPWEAGTYEIRYHCDDTHTVLTLTQPFEINVQPVGLENTPEDPARIEAALLPYLQRCLANTDLPFPILTAEDPFVNVTEEQARRIVYGIRLLFGIDFAPAILQLDYNAQRLARRIIAAHQALAPFASPKVANDES
;
A
#
# COMPACT_ATOMS: atom_id res chain seq x y z
N MET A 1 -12.79 -30.00 11.94
CA MET A 1 -13.65 -28.89 12.39
C MET A 1 -13.84 -28.00 11.19
N ASP A 2 -15.02 -28.11 10.60
CA ASP A 2 -15.37 -27.42 9.35
C ASP A 2 -15.43 -25.91 9.60
N HIS A 3 -14.59 -25.18 8.89
CA HIS A 3 -14.61 -23.72 8.90
C HIS A 3 -15.75 -23.29 7.98
N ASP A 4 -16.90 -22.95 8.55
CA ASP A 4 -18.01 -22.33 7.81
C ASP A 4 -17.62 -20.89 7.41
N PRO A 5 -17.48 -20.58 6.11
CA PRO A 5 -17.09 -19.26 5.63
C PRO A 5 -18.18 -18.18 5.81
N SER A 6 -19.41 -18.57 6.20
CA SER A 6 -20.57 -17.69 6.37
C SER A 6 -20.55 -16.86 7.67
N ARG A 7 -19.61 -17.13 8.59
CA ARG A 7 -19.49 -16.47 9.91
C ARG A 7 -18.58 -15.25 9.97
N LYS A 8 -18.02 -14.78 8.85
CA LYS A 8 -17.10 -13.63 8.85
C LYS A 8 -17.78 -12.39 9.45
N GLY A 9 -17.28 -11.93 10.59
CA GLY A 9 -17.69 -10.68 11.24
C GLY A 9 -18.56 -10.82 12.50
N ILE A 10 -19.03 -12.02 12.86
CA ILE A 10 -19.73 -12.21 14.14
C ILE A 10 -18.68 -12.50 15.22
N PRO A 11 -18.53 -11.64 16.25
CA PRO A 11 -17.60 -11.91 17.33
C PRO A 11 -18.00 -13.16 18.10
N GLU A 12 -17.04 -14.05 18.35
CA GLU A 12 -17.21 -15.29 19.08
C GLU A 12 -17.19 -15.04 20.58
N LEU A 13 -18.17 -15.59 21.30
CA LEU A 13 -18.19 -15.55 22.76
C LEU A 13 -17.28 -16.65 23.32
N VAL A 14 -16.21 -16.26 24.01
CA VAL A 14 -15.23 -17.17 24.59
C VAL A 14 -15.12 -16.95 26.10
N THR A 15 -14.83 -18.01 26.86
CA THR A 15 -14.54 -17.88 28.30
C THR A 15 -13.04 -17.66 28.50
N LYS A 16 -12.65 -16.53 29.09
CA LYS A 16 -11.27 -16.23 29.49
C LYS A 16 -11.15 -16.14 31.01
N GLN A 17 -10.03 -16.65 31.53
CA GLN A 17 -9.62 -16.37 32.91
C GLN A 17 -8.99 -14.98 32.97
N LEU A 18 -9.67 -14.03 33.62
CA LEU A 18 -9.16 -12.69 33.88
C LEU A 18 -9.04 -12.49 35.40
N ASN A 19 -7.85 -12.15 35.89
CA ASN A 19 -7.58 -11.97 37.33
C ASN A 19 -8.05 -13.16 38.18
N GLY A 20 -7.88 -14.40 37.70
CA GLY A 20 -8.28 -15.62 38.39
C GLY A 20 -9.78 -15.97 38.33
N HIS A 21 -10.58 -15.20 37.59
CA HIS A 21 -12.02 -15.40 37.46
C HIS A 21 -12.42 -15.67 36.01
N ALA A 22 -13.28 -16.66 35.80
CA ALA A 22 -13.82 -16.97 34.48
C ALA A 22 -14.80 -15.88 34.06
N ARG A 23 -14.52 -15.22 32.93
CA ARG A 23 -15.39 -14.22 32.30
C ARG A 23 -15.68 -14.59 30.86
N GLN A 24 -16.90 -14.33 30.43
CA GLN A 24 -17.25 -14.39 29.02
C GLN A 24 -16.79 -13.09 28.34
N VAL A 25 -16.07 -13.21 27.24
CA VAL A 25 -15.55 -12.10 26.44
C VAL A 25 -15.84 -12.35 24.97
N TYR A 26 -16.08 -11.29 24.21
CA TYR A 26 -16.21 -11.38 22.75
C TYR A 26 -14.83 -11.29 22.10
N ARG A 27 -14.56 -12.18 21.14
CA ARG A 27 -13.37 -12.17 20.29
C ARG A 27 -13.77 -11.99 18.84
N GLY A 28 -13.17 -11.02 18.16
CA GLY A 28 -13.37 -10.78 16.74
C GLY A 28 -12.05 -10.53 16.03
N GLU A 29 -12.11 -10.52 14.69
CA GLU A 29 -11.01 -10.12 13.81
C GLU A 29 -11.49 -8.92 12.98
N VAL A 30 -10.69 -7.87 12.92
CA VAL A 30 -10.91 -6.71 12.06
C VAL A 30 -9.89 -6.79 10.93
N VAL A 31 -10.37 -6.80 9.69
CA VAL A 31 -9.52 -6.86 8.50
C VAL A 31 -9.74 -5.61 7.67
N PHE A 32 -8.71 -4.77 7.60
CA PHE A 32 -8.69 -3.62 6.71
C PHE A 32 -8.45 -4.07 5.27
N ARG A 33 -9.24 -3.54 4.34
CA ARG A 33 -9.16 -3.79 2.90
C ARG A 33 -9.46 -2.52 2.14
N ASP A 34 -8.88 -2.40 0.95
CA ASP A 34 -9.27 -1.38 -0.02
C ASP A 34 -9.17 0.05 0.53
N GLN A 35 -10.28 0.77 0.48
CA GLN A 35 -10.43 2.15 0.95
C GLN A 35 -10.18 2.31 2.46
N THR A 36 -10.24 1.22 3.22
CA THR A 36 -9.98 1.22 4.66
C THR A 36 -8.51 0.95 4.99
N LEU A 37 -7.67 0.63 4.00
CA LEU A 37 -6.23 0.51 4.23
C LEU A 37 -5.60 1.90 4.49
N PRO A 38 -4.66 2.00 5.42
CA PRO A 38 -3.83 3.19 5.60
C PRO A 38 -2.79 3.30 4.46
N TRP A 39 -3.15 4.04 3.40
CA TRP A 39 -2.37 4.16 2.15
C TRP A 39 -1.18 5.10 2.22
N GLU A 40 -1.12 5.95 3.23
CA GLU A 40 -0.01 6.89 3.41
C GLU A 40 1.05 6.27 4.33
N ALA A 41 2.32 6.57 4.04
CA ALA A 41 3.40 6.23 4.95
C ALA A 41 3.30 7.11 6.20
N GLY A 42 3.54 6.51 7.37
CA GLY A 42 3.41 7.22 8.63
C GLY A 42 3.28 6.30 9.83
N THR A 43 3.12 6.92 10.99
CA THR A 43 2.84 6.22 12.24
C THR A 43 1.34 6.23 12.49
N TYR A 44 0.77 5.05 12.70
CA TYR A 44 -0.64 4.82 12.89
C TYR A 44 -0.91 4.13 14.22
N GLU A 45 -2.14 4.28 14.70
CA GLU A 45 -2.71 3.48 15.77
C GLU A 45 -4.16 3.16 15.44
N ILE A 46 -4.62 1.99 15.84
CA ILE A 46 -6.02 1.57 15.67
C ILE A 46 -6.72 1.78 17.00
N ARG A 47 -7.80 2.57 17.00
CA ARG A 47 -8.65 2.83 18.16
C ARG A 47 -10.00 2.15 17.99
N TYR A 48 -10.39 1.32 18.94
CA TYR A 48 -11.72 0.72 18.99
C TYR A 48 -12.62 1.56 19.90
N HIS A 49 -13.71 2.09 19.33
CA HIS A 49 -14.67 2.94 20.03
C HIS A 49 -15.98 2.20 20.31
N CYS A 50 -16.64 2.54 21.42
CA CYS A 50 -18.00 2.09 21.74
C CYS A 50 -19.03 3.18 21.44
N ASP A 51 -20.10 2.83 20.71
CA ASP A 51 -21.38 3.56 20.60
C ASP A 51 -21.30 5.10 20.70
N ASP A 52 -21.06 5.79 19.57
CA ASP A 52 -21.15 7.24 19.29
C ASP A 52 -20.56 8.24 20.33
N THR A 53 -20.01 7.75 21.44
CA THR A 53 -19.60 8.54 22.61
C THR A 53 -18.12 8.88 22.58
N HIS A 54 -17.43 8.60 21.46
CA HIS A 54 -15.98 8.73 21.29
C HIS A 54 -15.13 8.00 22.36
N THR A 55 -15.73 7.15 23.21
CA THR A 55 -15.03 6.42 24.26
C THR A 55 -14.15 5.33 23.65
N VAL A 56 -12.82 5.45 23.83
CA VAL A 56 -11.85 4.44 23.37
C VAL A 56 -11.85 3.27 24.35
N LEU A 57 -12.24 2.10 23.88
CA LEU A 57 -12.24 0.86 24.66
C LEU A 57 -10.87 0.18 24.66
N THR A 58 -10.15 0.26 23.54
CA THR A 58 -8.79 -0.25 23.40
C THR A 58 -8.09 0.44 22.23
N LEU A 59 -6.75 0.47 22.28
CA LEU A 59 -5.90 0.97 21.22
C LEU A 59 -4.68 0.08 21.03
N THR A 60 -4.17 0.00 19.81
CA THR A 60 -2.91 -0.68 19.51
C THR A 60 -1.72 0.17 19.96
N GLN A 61 -0.55 -0.43 20.14
CA GLN A 61 0.69 0.36 20.12
C GLN A 61 0.83 1.07 18.76
N PRO A 62 1.49 2.24 18.70
CA PRO A 62 1.82 2.87 17.44
C PRO A 62 2.62 1.92 16.55
N PHE A 63 2.28 1.85 15.27
CA PHE A 63 2.98 1.07 14.27
C PHE A 63 3.29 1.92 13.04
N GLU A 64 4.39 1.63 12.37
CA GLU A 64 4.82 2.38 11.20
C GLU A 64 4.45 1.65 9.92
N ILE A 65 3.96 2.41 8.96
CA ILE A 65 3.83 2.01 7.57
C ILE A 65 4.90 2.76 6.80
N ASN A 66 5.84 2.00 6.24
CA ASN A 66 6.90 2.52 5.42
C ASN A 66 6.93 1.80 4.07
N VAL A 67 7.56 2.46 3.11
CA VAL A 67 7.84 1.90 1.79
C VAL A 67 9.35 1.79 1.70
N GLN A 68 9.84 0.62 1.29
CA GLN A 68 11.25 0.42 1.01
C GLN A 68 11.55 0.95 -0.40
N PRO A 69 12.33 2.03 -0.56
CA PRO A 69 12.61 2.58 -1.87
C PRO A 69 13.41 1.59 -2.73
N VAL A 70 13.10 1.56 -4.02
CA VAL A 70 13.87 0.83 -5.02
C VAL A 70 14.98 1.77 -5.48
N GLY A 71 16.18 1.62 -4.91
CA GLY A 71 17.33 2.43 -5.29
C GLY A 71 17.57 2.41 -6.80
N LEU A 72 17.41 3.56 -7.45
CA LEU A 72 17.65 3.72 -8.90
C LEU A 72 19.10 4.07 -9.23
N GLU A 73 19.91 4.38 -8.21
CA GLU A 73 21.26 4.94 -8.34
C GLU A 73 22.32 3.96 -8.87
N ASN A 74 22.07 2.64 -8.83
CA ASN A 74 23.01 1.60 -9.27
C ASN A 74 22.35 0.49 -10.10
N THR A 75 21.12 0.72 -10.51
CA THR A 75 20.33 -0.31 -11.18
C THR A 75 20.54 -0.13 -12.69
N PRO A 76 21.06 -1.13 -13.44
CA PRO A 76 20.98 -1.08 -14.88
C PRO A 76 19.51 -0.84 -15.23
N GLU A 77 19.26 0.06 -16.18
CA GLU A 77 17.96 0.60 -16.59
C GLU A 77 17.05 -0.48 -17.17
N ASP A 78 16.75 -1.50 -16.36
CA ASP A 78 15.99 -2.66 -16.72
C ASP A 78 14.52 -2.39 -16.35
N PRO A 79 13.66 -2.18 -17.35
CA PRO A 79 12.23 -2.00 -17.12
C PRO A 79 11.64 -3.16 -16.34
N ALA A 80 12.15 -4.39 -16.51
CA ALA A 80 11.62 -5.57 -15.84
C ALA A 80 11.75 -5.48 -14.31
N ARG A 81 12.81 -4.84 -13.80
CA ARG A 81 12.97 -4.64 -12.35
C ARG A 81 12.01 -3.60 -11.79
N ILE A 82 11.75 -2.54 -12.55
CA ILE A 82 10.75 -1.51 -12.19
C ILE A 82 9.35 -2.10 -12.25
N GLU A 83 9.04 -2.89 -13.29
CA GLU A 83 7.79 -3.63 -13.44
C GLU A 83 7.57 -4.59 -12.27
N ALA A 84 8.58 -5.39 -11.90
CA ALA A 84 8.50 -6.33 -10.78
C ALA A 84 8.25 -5.64 -9.43
N ALA A 85 8.78 -4.42 -9.25
CA ALA A 85 8.52 -3.62 -8.05
C ALA A 85 7.14 -2.94 -8.07
N LEU A 86 6.69 -2.46 -9.23
CA LEU A 86 5.41 -1.80 -9.41
C LEU A 86 4.22 -2.76 -9.31
N LEU A 87 4.33 -3.94 -9.90
CA LEU A 87 3.19 -4.81 -10.14
C LEU A 87 2.44 -5.20 -8.85
N PRO A 88 3.11 -5.64 -7.76
CA PRO A 88 2.42 -5.96 -6.51
C PRO A 88 1.73 -4.74 -5.87
N TYR A 89 2.28 -3.55 -6.10
CA TYR A 89 1.71 -2.31 -5.60
C TYR A 89 0.47 -1.90 -6.40
N LEU A 90 0.57 -1.91 -7.73
CA LEU A 90 -0.56 -1.66 -8.64
C LEU A 90 -1.71 -2.64 -8.40
N GLN A 91 -1.40 -3.92 -8.22
CA GLN A 91 -2.38 -4.95 -7.86
C GLN A 91 -3.14 -4.60 -6.59
N ARG A 92 -2.48 -4.10 -5.54
CA ARG A 92 -3.16 -3.68 -4.31
C ARG A 92 -4.04 -2.45 -4.53
N CYS A 93 -3.57 -1.47 -5.29
CA CYS A 93 -4.35 -0.26 -5.59
C CYS A 93 -5.59 -0.55 -6.46
N LEU A 94 -5.54 -1.61 -7.28
CA LEU A 94 -6.54 -1.93 -8.30
C LEU A 94 -7.29 -3.25 -8.04
N ALA A 95 -7.06 -3.91 -6.89
CA ALA A 95 -7.59 -5.23 -6.55
C ALA A 95 -9.12 -5.33 -6.57
N ASN A 96 -9.82 -4.23 -6.31
CA ASN A 96 -11.28 -4.21 -6.14
C ASN A 96 -11.96 -3.13 -6.97
N THR A 97 -11.39 -2.86 -8.15
CA THR A 97 -12.14 -2.17 -9.20
C THR A 97 -13.08 -3.16 -9.89
N ASP A 98 -14.21 -2.69 -10.41
CA ASP A 98 -15.01 -3.38 -11.43
C ASP A 98 -14.22 -3.45 -12.77
N LEU A 99 -12.95 -3.86 -12.69
CA LEU A 99 -12.18 -4.16 -13.88
C LEU A 99 -12.79 -5.40 -14.49
N PRO A 100 -12.96 -5.43 -15.81
CA PRO A 100 -13.38 -6.65 -16.48
C PRO A 100 -12.36 -7.77 -16.26
N PHE A 101 -11.09 -7.44 -15.96
CA PHE A 101 -10.00 -8.39 -15.72
C PHE A 101 -9.04 -7.89 -14.64
N PRO A 102 -8.51 -8.77 -13.77
CA PRO A 102 -7.47 -8.40 -12.81
C PRO A 102 -6.15 -8.06 -13.52
N ILE A 103 -5.33 -7.21 -12.90
CA ILE A 103 -3.96 -6.96 -13.35
C ILE A 103 -3.06 -8.09 -12.86
N LEU A 104 -2.54 -8.89 -13.78
CA LEU A 104 -1.69 -10.05 -13.51
C LEU A 104 -0.25 -9.83 -14.00
N THR A 105 -0.07 -9.00 -15.03
CA THR A 105 1.18 -8.74 -15.73
C THR A 105 1.39 -7.24 -15.93
N ALA A 106 2.61 -6.83 -16.27
CA ALA A 106 2.93 -5.43 -16.54
C ALA A 106 2.30 -4.89 -17.83
N GLU A 107 1.86 -5.78 -18.72
CA GLU A 107 1.23 -5.43 -20.00
C GLU A 107 -0.28 -5.20 -19.87
N ASP A 108 -0.89 -5.69 -18.78
CA ASP A 108 -2.32 -5.58 -18.57
C ASP A 108 -2.78 -4.12 -18.47
N PRO A 109 -3.91 -3.79 -19.12
CA PRO A 109 -4.36 -2.42 -19.25
C PRO A 109 -4.93 -1.87 -17.95
N PHE A 110 -4.65 -0.59 -17.70
CA PHE A 110 -5.34 0.25 -16.74
C PHE A 110 -6.71 0.63 -17.30
N VAL A 111 -7.75 0.01 -16.79
CA VAL A 111 -9.15 0.28 -17.17
C VAL A 111 -9.86 0.97 -16.01
N ASN A 112 -10.69 1.99 -16.28
CA ASN A 112 -11.55 2.64 -15.27
C ASN A 112 -10.86 3.05 -13.95
N VAL A 113 -9.57 3.41 -13.99
CA VAL A 113 -8.84 3.85 -12.79
C VAL A 113 -9.46 5.14 -12.26
N THR A 114 -9.91 5.11 -11.01
CA THR A 114 -10.49 6.29 -10.36
C THR A 114 -9.41 7.31 -10.01
N GLU A 115 -9.81 8.57 -9.84
CA GLU A 115 -8.89 9.63 -9.43
C GLU A 115 -8.20 9.33 -8.09
N GLU A 116 -8.91 8.70 -7.16
CA GLU A 116 -8.34 8.29 -5.87
C GLU A 116 -7.29 7.19 -6.03
N GLN A 117 -7.57 6.18 -6.85
CA GLN A 117 -6.59 5.14 -7.18
C GLN A 117 -5.37 5.73 -7.88
N ALA A 118 -5.59 6.66 -8.82
CA ALA A 118 -4.51 7.30 -9.55
C ALA A 118 -3.59 8.10 -8.61
N ARG A 119 -4.16 8.85 -7.65
CA ARG A 119 -3.40 9.55 -6.60
C ARG A 119 -2.59 8.59 -5.73
N ARG A 120 -3.18 7.47 -5.31
CA ARG A 120 -2.46 6.44 -4.54
C ARG A 120 -1.28 5.91 -5.34
N ILE A 121 -1.50 5.55 -6.59
CA ILE A 121 -0.45 4.98 -7.45
C ILE A 121 0.72 5.96 -7.61
N VAL A 122 0.46 7.23 -7.93
CA VAL A 122 1.54 8.22 -8.07
C VAL A 122 2.23 8.55 -6.74
N TYR A 123 1.50 8.51 -5.62
CA TYR A 123 2.09 8.64 -4.29
C TYR A 123 3.07 7.49 -3.99
N GLY A 124 2.68 6.25 -4.29
CA GLY A 124 3.58 5.11 -4.14
C GLY A 124 4.78 5.16 -5.08
N ILE A 125 4.61 5.63 -6.32
CA ILE A 125 5.74 5.83 -7.25
C ILE A 125 6.74 6.84 -6.69
N ARG A 126 6.26 7.94 -6.11
CA ARG A 126 7.11 8.90 -5.40
C ARG A 126 7.88 8.24 -4.27
N LEU A 127 7.22 7.42 -3.43
CA LEU A 127 7.90 6.75 -2.31
C LEU A 127 8.89 5.67 -2.77
N LEU A 128 8.53 4.89 -3.78
CA LEU A 128 9.34 3.78 -4.29
C LEU A 128 10.54 4.28 -5.09
N PHE A 129 10.36 5.29 -5.94
CA PHE A 129 11.33 5.67 -6.96
C PHE A 129 11.82 7.11 -6.83
N GLY A 130 11.24 7.91 -5.95
CA GLY A 130 11.60 9.33 -5.78
C GLY A 130 11.11 10.24 -6.91
N ILE A 131 10.11 9.80 -7.69
CA ILE A 131 9.60 10.55 -8.86
C ILE A 131 8.15 10.95 -8.64
N ASP A 132 7.88 12.25 -8.68
CA ASP A 132 6.52 12.79 -8.63
C ASP A 132 5.90 12.86 -10.03
N PHE A 133 4.74 12.23 -10.19
CA PHE A 133 3.92 12.34 -11.40
C PHE A 133 2.51 12.86 -11.10
N ALA A 134 1.88 13.45 -12.11
CA ALA A 134 0.45 13.77 -12.05
C ALA A 134 -0.41 12.51 -12.25
N PRO A 135 -1.59 12.39 -11.60
CA PRO A 135 -2.48 11.23 -11.75
C PRO A 135 -2.85 10.88 -13.21
N ALA A 136 -2.94 11.89 -14.08
CA ALA A 136 -3.29 11.74 -15.50
C ALA A 136 -2.32 10.86 -16.30
N ILE A 137 -1.09 10.63 -15.81
CA ILE A 137 -0.11 9.76 -16.50
C ILE A 137 -0.61 8.32 -16.66
N LEU A 138 -1.46 7.82 -15.77
CA LEU A 138 -1.95 6.44 -15.85
C LEU A 138 -2.84 6.23 -17.07
N GLN A 139 -3.63 7.24 -17.45
CA GLN A 139 -4.40 7.20 -18.68
C GLN A 139 -3.52 7.27 -19.93
N LEU A 140 -2.36 7.94 -19.86
CA LEU A 140 -1.44 8.09 -20.98
C LEU A 140 -0.60 6.82 -21.23
N ASP A 141 -0.04 6.26 -20.16
CA ASP A 141 0.83 5.09 -20.27
C ASP A 141 0.02 3.79 -20.39
N TYR A 142 -1.19 3.74 -19.84
CA TYR A 142 -2.16 2.66 -20.00
C TYR A 142 -1.76 1.28 -19.44
N ASN A 143 -0.49 1.01 -19.15
CA ASN A 143 -0.05 -0.20 -18.44
C ASN A 143 1.26 0.02 -17.67
N ALA A 144 1.63 -0.94 -16.83
CA ALA A 144 2.80 -0.84 -15.96
C ALA A 144 4.12 -0.85 -16.73
N GLN A 145 4.19 -1.54 -17.88
CA GLN A 145 5.37 -1.58 -18.75
C GLN A 145 5.72 -0.19 -19.31
N ARG A 146 4.73 0.55 -19.83
CA ARG A 146 4.93 1.91 -20.33
C ARG A 146 5.25 2.89 -19.20
N LEU A 147 4.60 2.70 -18.05
CA LEU A 147 4.87 3.47 -16.84
C LEU A 147 6.29 3.26 -16.31
N ALA A 148 6.79 2.02 -16.31
CA ALA A 148 8.16 1.68 -15.91
C ALA A 148 9.20 2.40 -16.79
N ARG A 149 8.98 2.41 -18.11
CA ARG A 149 9.83 3.17 -19.05
C ARG A 149 9.79 4.67 -18.76
N ARG A 150 8.62 5.21 -18.41
CA ARG A 150 8.49 6.63 -18.02
C ARG A 150 9.25 6.94 -16.73
N ILE A 151 9.20 6.06 -15.74
CA ILE A 151 9.98 6.20 -14.49
C ILE A 151 11.48 6.25 -14.80
N ILE A 152 11.97 5.34 -15.65
CA ILE A 152 13.38 5.33 -16.07
C ILE A 152 13.75 6.65 -16.78
N ALA A 153 12.94 7.08 -17.75
CA ALA A 153 13.18 8.32 -18.49
C ALA A 153 13.18 9.55 -17.58
N ALA A 154 12.27 9.62 -16.61
CA ALA A 154 12.21 10.70 -15.63
C ALA A 154 13.43 10.69 -14.70
N HIS A 155 13.86 9.51 -14.23
CA HIS A 155 15.07 9.37 -13.42
C HIS A 155 16.31 9.86 -14.18
N GLN A 156 16.48 9.45 -15.44
CA GLN A 156 17.59 9.90 -16.30
C GLN A 156 17.58 11.42 -16.50
N ALA A 157 16.41 12.01 -16.73
CA ALA A 157 16.27 13.45 -16.93
C ALA A 157 16.64 14.25 -15.66
N LEU A 158 16.44 13.67 -14.48
CA LEU A 158 16.76 14.28 -13.19
C LEU A 158 18.20 14.04 -12.73
N ALA A 159 18.88 13.01 -13.27
CA ALA A 159 20.24 12.64 -12.86
C ALA A 159 21.27 13.79 -12.89
N PRO A 160 21.30 14.70 -13.88
CA PRO A 160 22.23 15.84 -13.89
C PRO A 160 22.03 16.84 -12.74
N PHE A 161 20.87 16.81 -12.08
CA PHE A 161 20.51 17.73 -11.01
C PHE A 161 20.57 17.07 -9.62
N ALA A 162 20.91 15.78 -9.56
CA ALA A 162 21.11 15.09 -8.29
C ALA A 162 22.36 15.65 -7.60
N SER A 163 22.20 16.17 -6.38
CA SER A 163 23.34 16.65 -5.59
C SER A 163 24.27 15.46 -5.27
N PRO A 164 25.61 15.60 -5.43
CA PRO A 164 26.52 14.55 -5.00
C PRO A 164 26.35 14.35 -3.48
N LYS A 165 26.11 13.10 -3.06
CA LYS A 165 26.17 12.74 -1.64
C LYS A 165 27.56 13.14 -1.14
N VAL A 166 27.62 14.13 -0.25
CA VAL A 166 28.84 14.47 0.47
C VAL A 166 29.25 13.20 1.21
N ALA A 167 30.30 12.54 0.71
CA ALA A 167 30.90 11.42 1.39
C ALA A 167 31.50 11.98 2.69
N ASN A 168 30.84 11.74 3.81
CA ASN A 168 31.49 11.84 5.11
C ASN A 168 32.47 10.67 5.17
N ASP A 169 33.69 10.94 4.73
CA ASP A 169 34.85 10.11 4.98
C ASP A 169 35.19 10.31 6.47
N GLU A 170 34.71 9.39 7.32
CA GLU A 170 35.12 9.34 8.72
C GLU A 170 36.61 8.94 8.76
N SER A 171 37.46 9.92 9.05
CA SER A 171 38.87 9.72 9.46
C SER A 171 38.98 9.45 10.95
#